data_AF-A0AAV4J2M1-F1
#
_entry.id   AF-A0AAV4J2M1-F1
#
_cell.length_a   1.000
_cell.length_b   1.000
_cell.length_c   1.000
_cell.angle_alpha   90.00
_cell.angle_beta   90.00
_cell.angle_gamma   90.00
#
_symmetry.space_group_name_H-M   'P 1'
#
loop_
_entity.id
_entity.type
_entity.pdbx_description
1 polymer ?
#
loop_
_entity_poly.entity_id
_entity_poly.type
_entity_poly.pdbx_seq_one_letter_code
_entity_poly.pdbx_strand_id
1 'polypeptide(L)'
;MNRNTLFRKSLLSTAIVAVMQGYTPVVSAAPCENIEDGTLYIAAEETCDAVTSTAENPIENVIVEGVINGDVINDANQESGDIKNNGTLTDDWLHVAFSIVTGNVINTGVIGSDNNPVYDGIYVVYSDIGGDVRNDGTFFGGNEGVYILEADIGGNVENSGSITLYTEGEDYQGVGLFGIRGDEYTDISGSVINSGTITIAEKDSEEPSGISDVASGIFVGPYYEVYFDLIEEEPVFTSVEGDVINTGTINVTVEADIRGTVFGIGINGAEVAGRVGNIGTDSVINSTRTGILLAGLSEVGDIVNEGTINVTEAWEGIYLDFGIVNNDINNSGVITTTRGSGIGLDRSLVFGSIINSGEITARGGEWDAFNEYYIEGHGIYIGSAEYEDEIYGSEVGAIQNTGRITADDDGIHLGSDSSTGGITNTGTITAGGAAIRVYGGVEGTLRNSGNLLGGLIDPEGEDGERIAIDFSRAESALNLVQTDGLILGDIYGSRWGVPRIAIEPVTDTIEFAGGVMEGTIWNVEDIQVTGDFTLFGSVLGFDSVTTVTDSGTLRMTGNREFDGDLEVSGALALTINNATDAVTPLMDVSGEIVLNEGSQLLINPEADNYDASLEGISYLALQGDSL
;
A
#
# COMPACT_ATOMS: atom_id res chain seq x y z
N MET A 1 -19.12 36.55 66.42
CA MET A 1 -18.43 35.36 67.00
C MET A 1 -16.98 35.44 66.53
N ASN A 2 -15.97 35.83 67.34
CA ASN A 2 -15.22 35.07 68.38
C ASN A 2 -14.81 33.66 67.91
N ARG A 3 -13.53 33.28 67.72
CA ARG A 3 -12.31 33.26 68.57
C ARG A 3 -12.37 32.26 69.74
N ASN A 4 -11.44 31.30 69.73
CA ASN A 4 -11.08 30.27 70.74
C ASN A 4 -11.99 29.02 70.81
N THR A 5 -11.48 27.79 70.69
CA THR A 5 -10.75 27.03 71.74
C THR A 5 -10.07 25.79 71.09
N LEU A 6 -8.73 25.72 70.99
CA LEU A 6 -7.77 25.00 71.88
C LEU A 6 -7.98 23.46 71.96
N PHE A 7 -7.05 22.65 71.41
CA PHE A 7 -5.80 22.13 72.03
C PHE A 7 -5.98 20.89 72.91
N ARG A 8 -5.35 19.77 72.53
CA ARG A 8 -4.56 18.89 73.43
C ARG A 8 -3.78 17.77 72.69
N LYS A 9 -2.44 17.90 72.77
CA LYS A 9 -1.38 16.89 73.10
C LYS A 9 -1.29 15.63 72.21
N SER A 10 -0.13 15.19 71.72
CA SER A 10 1.14 14.92 72.42
C SER A 10 2.23 14.67 71.36
N LEU A 11 3.36 15.39 71.33
CA LEU A 11 4.68 14.91 71.80
C LEU A 11 4.89 13.39 71.72
N LEU A 12 5.66 12.89 70.76
CA LEU A 12 6.95 12.19 70.96
C LEU A 12 7.51 11.52 69.68
N SER A 13 8.84 11.57 69.60
CA SER A 13 9.80 10.83 68.78
C SER A 13 9.84 11.07 67.27
N THR A 14 10.69 12.04 66.91
CA THR A 14 11.64 11.92 65.81
C THR A 14 12.39 10.59 65.92
N ALA A 15 12.03 9.61 65.10
CA ALA A 15 12.89 8.49 64.76
C ALA A 15 13.46 8.79 63.37
N ILE A 16 14.72 9.22 63.34
CA ILE A 16 15.54 9.17 62.13
C ILE A 16 15.77 7.68 61.89
N VAL A 17 15.03 7.10 60.96
CA VAL A 17 15.41 5.83 60.36
C VAL A 17 16.44 6.20 59.29
N ALA A 18 17.71 6.13 59.68
CA ALA A 18 18.79 6.05 58.71
C ALA A 18 18.67 4.66 58.06
N VAL A 19 18.09 4.61 56.86
CA VAL A 19 18.35 3.51 55.94
C VAL A 19 19.76 3.74 55.44
N MET A 20 20.74 3.11 56.10
CA MET A 20 22.02 2.84 55.46
C MET A 20 21.76 1.78 54.40
N GLN A 21 21.42 2.21 53.18
CA GLN A 21 21.79 1.44 52.01
C GLN A 21 23.32 1.42 52.02
N GLY A 22 23.89 0.22 52.17
CA GLY A 22 25.32 0.02 51.96
C GLY A 22 25.61 0.38 50.52
N TYR A 23 26.10 1.59 50.29
CA TYR A 23 26.79 1.96 49.06
C TYR A 23 28.05 1.09 49.03
N THR A 24 27.98 -0.06 48.37
CA THR A 24 29.17 -0.67 47.81
C THR A 24 29.72 0.37 46.86
N PRO A 25 30.92 0.94 47.10
CA PRO A 25 31.54 1.77 46.08
C PRO A 25 31.64 0.90 44.83
N VAL A 26 30.89 1.27 43.80
CA VAL A 26 31.25 0.86 42.44
C VAL A 26 32.66 1.39 42.29
N VAL A 27 33.62 0.47 42.20
CA VAL A 27 34.99 0.80 41.90
C VAL A 27 34.90 1.41 40.51
N SER A 28 35.02 2.74 40.38
CA SER A 28 35.12 3.35 39.06
C SER A 28 36.29 2.64 38.36
N ALA A 29 36.03 1.91 37.28
CA ALA A 29 37.13 1.36 36.52
C ALA A 29 38.01 2.52 36.06
N ALA A 30 39.29 2.24 35.83
CA ALA A 30 40.20 3.27 35.34
C ALA A 30 39.67 3.79 33.99
N PRO A 31 39.68 5.12 33.75
CA PRO A 31 39.36 5.66 32.43
C PRO A 31 40.25 4.99 31.37
N CYS A 32 39.70 4.76 30.17
CA CYS A 32 40.45 4.13 29.07
C CYS A 32 41.63 5.05 28.67
N GLU A 33 42.85 4.70 29.05
CA GLU A 33 44.04 5.56 28.87
C GLU A 33 44.73 5.41 27.49
N ASN A 34 44.12 4.74 26.51
CA ASN A 34 44.77 4.44 25.23
C ASN A 34 44.35 5.39 24.10
N ILE A 35 44.66 6.69 24.24
CA ILE A 35 44.62 7.63 23.11
C ILE A 35 46.02 7.63 22.46
N GLU A 36 46.16 6.99 21.31
CA GLU A 36 47.38 7.00 20.50
C GLU A 36 47.14 7.78 19.20
N ASP A 37 47.94 8.81 18.94
CA ASP A 37 47.87 9.64 17.73
C ASP A 37 46.46 10.17 17.40
N GLY A 38 45.72 10.62 18.43
CA GLY A 38 44.36 11.15 18.27
C GLY A 38 43.29 10.07 18.10
N THR A 39 43.66 8.80 18.00
CA THR A 39 42.71 7.68 17.97
C THR A 39 42.58 7.08 19.34
N LEU A 40 41.35 6.97 19.84
CA LEU A 40 41.05 6.12 20.98
C LEU A 40 40.83 4.70 20.48
N TYR A 41 41.71 3.78 20.88
CA TYR A 41 41.65 2.38 20.51
C TYR A 41 41.45 1.52 21.75
N ILE A 42 40.34 0.78 21.81
CA ILE A 42 40.05 -0.19 22.88
C ILE A 42 40.26 -1.58 22.30
N ALA A 43 41.31 -2.26 22.75
CA ALA A 43 41.70 -3.55 22.19
C ALA A 43 40.71 -4.67 22.54
N ALA A 44 40.68 -5.76 21.76
CA ALA A 44 39.74 -6.87 21.91
C ALA A 44 39.71 -7.56 23.30
N GLU A 45 40.78 -7.46 24.08
CA GLU A 45 40.86 -8.04 25.43
C GLU A 45 40.57 -7.01 26.56
N GLU A 46 40.33 -5.75 26.21
CA GLU A 46 40.10 -4.66 27.17
C GLU A 46 38.61 -4.53 27.50
N THR A 47 38.33 -4.14 28.75
CA THR A 47 37.00 -3.77 29.21
C THR A 47 37.04 -2.34 29.73
N CYS A 48 36.13 -1.51 29.23
CA CYS A 48 36.04 -0.09 29.54
C CYS A 48 34.65 0.25 30.10
N ASP A 49 34.57 1.21 31.02
CA ASP A 49 33.28 1.60 31.62
C ASP A 49 32.53 2.63 30.79
N ALA A 50 33.18 3.53 30.05
CA ALA A 50 32.58 4.49 29.12
C ALA A 50 33.70 5.23 28.35
N VAL A 51 33.35 5.80 27.19
CA VAL A 51 34.21 6.67 26.39
C VAL A 51 33.48 7.97 26.11
N THR A 52 34.07 9.10 26.50
CA THR A 52 33.53 10.42 26.17
C THR A 52 34.63 11.28 25.57
N SER A 53 34.50 11.59 24.28
CA SER A 53 35.28 12.68 23.67
C SER A 53 34.71 14.00 24.17
N THR A 54 35.57 14.92 24.59
CA THR A 54 35.15 16.27 25.04
C THR A 54 36.01 17.32 24.36
N ALA A 55 35.55 18.57 24.37
CA ALA A 55 36.31 19.71 23.84
C ALA A 55 37.76 19.81 24.37
N GLU A 56 38.03 19.30 25.58
CA GLU A 56 39.35 19.33 26.22
C GLU A 56 40.28 18.18 25.79
N ASN A 57 39.71 17.08 25.26
CA ASN A 57 40.44 15.89 24.80
C ASN A 57 39.87 15.44 23.43
N PRO A 58 40.22 16.11 22.32
CA PRO A 58 39.70 15.75 21.01
C PRO A 58 40.16 14.37 20.57
N ILE A 59 39.19 13.51 20.24
CA ILE A 59 39.43 12.19 19.68
C ILE A 59 39.10 12.26 18.18
N GLU A 60 40.11 12.08 17.35
CA GLU A 60 39.99 12.06 15.89
C GLU A 60 39.32 10.78 15.39
N ASN A 61 39.55 9.62 16.02
CA ASN A 61 38.85 8.38 15.69
C ASN A 61 38.55 7.58 16.96
N VAL A 62 37.37 6.95 17.03
CA VAL A 62 37.04 6.01 18.10
C VAL A 62 36.91 4.61 17.48
N ILE A 63 37.77 3.69 17.91
CA ILE A 63 37.75 2.29 17.46
C ILE A 63 37.61 1.39 18.68
N VAL A 64 36.50 0.65 18.74
CA VAL A 64 36.20 -0.29 19.82
C VAL A 64 36.31 -1.71 19.29
N GLU A 65 37.28 -2.50 19.76
CA GLU A 65 37.37 -3.94 19.50
C GLU A 65 37.07 -4.80 20.73
N GLY A 66 37.14 -4.23 21.95
CA GLY A 66 36.87 -4.87 23.24
C GLY A 66 35.41 -4.79 23.72
N VAL A 67 35.21 -4.80 25.05
CA VAL A 67 33.88 -4.64 25.68
C VAL A 67 33.79 -3.26 26.34
N ILE A 68 32.71 -2.52 26.09
CA ILE A 68 32.41 -1.29 26.84
C ILE A 68 31.08 -1.48 27.57
N ASN A 69 31.08 -1.24 28.87
CA ASN A 69 29.89 -1.28 29.73
C ASN A 69 29.24 0.11 29.92
N GLY A 70 29.57 1.07 29.05
CA GLY A 70 29.04 2.44 29.03
C GLY A 70 29.07 3.03 27.63
N ASP A 71 28.54 4.24 27.50
CA ASP A 71 28.40 4.96 26.23
C ASP A 71 29.74 5.21 25.49
N VAL A 72 29.67 5.24 24.15
CA VAL A 72 30.67 5.89 23.30
C VAL A 72 30.08 7.19 22.80
N ILE A 73 30.46 8.29 23.44
CA ILE A 73 29.94 9.63 23.17
C ILE A 73 30.98 10.47 22.46
N ASN A 74 30.60 11.03 21.31
CA ASN A 74 31.28 12.19 20.73
C ASN A 74 30.36 13.42 20.83
N ASP A 75 30.59 14.28 21.82
CA ASP A 75 29.75 15.43 22.18
C ASP A 75 30.62 16.67 22.41
N ALA A 76 31.16 17.26 21.33
CA ALA A 76 32.17 18.32 21.47
C ALA A 76 32.27 19.40 20.38
N ASN A 77 31.35 19.53 19.40
CA ASN A 77 31.56 20.39 18.21
C ASN A 77 32.94 20.14 17.56
N GLN A 78 33.36 18.88 17.47
CA GLN A 78 34.67 18.49 16.98
C GLN A 78 34.58 17.84 15.61
N GLU A 79 35.62 18.05 14.79
CA GLU A 79 35.85 17.30 13.56
C GLU A 79 36.48 15.95 13.94
N SER A 80 35.77 14.85 13.70
CA SER A 80 36.32 13.49 13.80
C SER A 80 36.35 12.79 12.44
N GLY A 81 37.20 11.78 12.29
CA GLY A 81 37.22 10.85 11.17
C GLY A 81 36.08 9.84 11.29
N ASP A 82 36.40 8.55 11.38
CA ASP A 82 35.40 7.50 11.55
C ASP A 82 35.11 7.21 13.05
N ILE A 83 33.87 6.90 13.37
CA ILE A 83 33.43 6.35 14.66
C ILE A 83 32.99 4.91 14.43
N LYS A 84 33.65 3.92 15.06
CA LYS A 84 33.43 2.49 14.79
C LYS A 84 33.29 1.66 16.06
N ASN A 85 32.19 0.90 16.15
CA ASN A 85 32.05 -0.21 17.10
C ASN A 85 32.27 -1.56 16.39
N ASN A 86 33.29 -2.32 16.77
CA ASN A 86 33.52 -3.70 16.31
C ASN A 86 33.38 -4.73 17.45
N GLY A 87 33.08 -4.26 18.66
CA GLY A 87 33.09 -5.03 19.91
C GLY A 87 31.69 -5.37 20.43
N THR A 88 31.47 -5.26 21.74
CA THR A 88 30.14 -5.41 22.37
C THR A 88 29.86 -4.24 23.31
N LEU A 89 28.71 -3.59 23.13
CA LEU A 89 28.13 -2.60 24.04
C LEU A 89 26.92 -3.26 24.72
N THR A 90 26.95 -3.54 26.03
CA THR A 90 25.93 -4.38 26.68
C THR A 90 24.74 -3.63 27.27
N ASP A 91 24.88 -2.32 27.51
CA ASP A 91 23.90 -1.46 28.18
C ASP A 91 23.76 -0.09 27.50
N ASP A 92 24.45 0.13 26.38
CA ASP A 92 24.71 1.48 25.86
C ASP A 92 24.69 1.57 24.33
N TRP A 93 24.51 2.80 23.86
CA TRP A 93 24.39 3.21 22.46
C TRP A 93 25.67 3.84 21.87
N LEU A 94 25.70 3.92 20.54
CA LEU A 94 26.65 4.74 19.79
C LEU A 94 26.03 6.12 19.55
N HIS A 95 26.42 7.12 20.35
CA HIS A 95 25.77 8.43 20.36
C HIS A 95 26.70 9.52 19.80
N VAL A 96 26.23 10.18 18.74
CA VAL A 96 26.87 11.33 18.11
C VAL A 96 25.94 12.54 18.22
N ALA A 97 26.34 13.54 19.01
CA ALA A 97 25.54 14.73 19.24
C ALA A 97 26.35 15.99 18.99
N PHE A 98 25.73 17.02 18.40
CA PHE A 98 26.32 18.36 18.24
C PHE A 98 27.75 18.31 17.65
N SER A 99 27.97 17.49 16.61
CA SER A 99 29.30 17.11 16.14
C SER A 99 29.42 17.12 14.62
N ILE A 100 30.66 17.23 14.11
CA ILE A 100 30.98 17.11 12.68
C ILE A 100 31.86 15.87 12.50
N VAL A 101 31.32 14.81 11.92
CA VAL A 101 32.04 13.58 11.63
C VAL A 101 32.38 13.59 10.15
N THR A 102 33.62 13.89 9.78
CA THR A 102 34.06 13.91 8.37
C THR A 102 34.06 12.53 7.71
N GLY A 103 34.06 11.46 8.50
CA GLY A 103 33.98 10.07 8.07
C GLY A 103 32.61 9.45 8.33
N ASN A 104 32.63 8.17 8.72
CA ASN A 104 31.44 7.33 8.88
C ASN A 104 31.15 7.01 10.35
N VAL A 105 29.89 6.69 10.66
CA VAL A 105 29.47 6.12 11.95
C VAL A 105 29.05 4.67 11.69
N ILE A 106 29.82 3.69 12.19
CA ILE A 106 29.64 2.28 11.80
C ILE A 106 29.59 1.36 13.03
N ASN A 107 28.56 0.51 13.10
CA ASN A 107 28.52 -0.66 13.98
C ASN A 107 28.76 -1.96 13.19
N THR A 108 29.82 -2.70 13.48
CA THR A 108 30.04 -4.07 13.00
C THR A 108 29.99 -5.12 14.13
N GLY A 109 29.92 -4.65 15.38
CA GLY A 109 29.88 -5.47 16.58
C GLY A 109 28.46 -5.80 17.06
N VAL A 110 28.29 -5.93 18.36
CA VAL A 110 27.00 -6.13 19.02
C VAL A 110 26.68 -4.91 19.88
N ILE A 111 25.45 -4.43 19.83
CA ILE A 111 24.90 -3.39 20.70
C ILE A 111 23.64 -3.94 21.37
N GLY A 112 23.60 -3.93 22.69
CA GLY A 112 22.55 -4.53 23.52
C GLY A 112 22.57 -6.06 23.55
N SER A 113 21.55 -6.65 24.18
CA SER A 113 21.27 -8.09 24.16
C SER A 113 19.79 -8.39 24.38
N ASP A 114 19.32 -9.60 24.03
CA ASP A 114 17.91 -10.03 24.29
C ASP A 114 17.45 -9.85 25.75
N ASN A 115 18.36 -9.99 26.71
CA ASN A 115 18.03 -9.88 28.14
C ASN A 115 18.18 -8.46 28.68
N ASN A 116 18.74 -7.57 27.88
CA ASN A 116 19.09 -6.21 28.26
C ASN A 116 19.17 -5.36 26.98
N PRO A 117 18.01 -5.03 26.38
CA PRO A 117 18.00 -4.15 25.22
C PRO A 117 18.48 -2.77 25.65
N VAL A 118 19.15 -2.08 24.74
CA VAL A 118 19.45 -0.66 24.93
C VAL A 118 18.26 0.17 24.46
N TYR A 119 18.22 1.46 24.80
CA TYR A 119 17.14 2.33 24.33
C TYR A 119 17.23 2.49 22.80
N ASP A 120 18.32 3.10 22.31
CA ASP A 120 18.61 3.21 20.88
C ASP A 120 19.97 2.60 20.52
N GLY A 121 20.20 2.28 19.24
CA GLY A 121 21.46 1.70 18.77
C GLY A 121 22.50 2.71 18.34
N ILE A 122 22.31 3.25 17.15
CA ILE A 122 23.10 4.37 16.65
C ILE A 122 22.20 5.61 16.72
N TYR A 123 22.59 6.58 17.53
CA TYR A 123 21.83 7.81 17.73
C TYR A 123 22.64 9.02 17.27
N VAL A 124 22.20 9.67 16.20
CA VAL A 124 22.83 10.84 15.60
C VAL A 124 21.89 12.03 15.70
N VAL A 125 22.32 13.09 16.37
CA VAL A 125 21.46 14.24 16.66
C VAL A 125 22.21 15.56 16.50
N TYR A 126 21.61 16.56 15.86
CA TYR A 126 22.21 17.90 15.71
C TYR A 126 23.63 17.88 15.12
N SER A 127 23.89 17.03 14.11
CA SER A 127 25.26 16.70 13.68
C SER A 127 25.40 16.66 12.15
N ASP A 128 26.62 16.88 11.67
CA ASP A 128 26.99 16.75 10.25
C ASP A 128 27.87 15.50 10.07
N ILE A 129 27.39 14.48 9.36
CA ILE A 129 28.14 13.27 9.04
C ILE A 129 28.51 13.31 7.55
N GLY A 130 29.79 13.50 7.23
CA GLY A 130 30.28 13.56 5.85
C GLY A 130 30.25 12.23 5.09
N GLY A 131 30.15 11.10 5.80
CA GLY A 131 30.08 9.75 5.24
C GLY A 131 28.76 9.03 5.54
N ASP A 132 28.82 7.70 5.63
CA ASP A 132 27.68 6.84 5.89
C ASP A 132 27.42 6.66 7.41
N VAL A 133 26.15 6.40 7.76
CA VAL A 133 25.75 5.82 9.05
C VAL A 133 25.31 4.38 8.81
N ARG A 134 26.03 3.39 9.36
CA ARG A 134 25.82 1.98 8.99
C ARG A 134 25.77 1.03 10.20
N ASN A 135 24.81 0.11 10.17
CA ASN A 135 24.79 -1.10 11.00
C ASN A 135 25.07 -2.35 10.15
N ASP A 136 26.25 -2.95 10.31
CA ASP A 136 26.66 -4.25 9.77
C ASP A 136 26.62 -5.37 10.82
N GLY A 137 26.47 -5.00 12.09
CA GLY A 137 26.52 -5.88 13.24
C GLY A 137 25.15 -6.39 13.70
N THR A 138 25.04 -6.67 15.00
CA THR A 138 23.77 -7.02 15.65
C THR A 138 23.36 -5.94 16.64
N PHE A 139 22.08 -5.59 16.61
CA PHE A 139 21.47 -4.65 17.53
C PHE A 139 20.25 -5.26 18.23
N PHE A 140 20.15 -5.04 19.54
CA PHE A 140 18.98 -5.36 20.36
C PHE A 140 18.53 -4.11 21.12
N GLY A 141 17.34 -3.60 20.81
CA GLY A 141 16.84 -2.34 21.36
C GLY A 141 15.40 -2.39 21.85
N GLY A 142 15.04 -1.37 22.61
CA GLY A 142 13.69 -1.13 23.12
C GLY A 142 12.96 0.02 22.41
N ASN A 143 13.66 0.83 21.60
CA ASN A 143 13.08 1.99 20.92
C ASN A 143 13.53 2.10 19.45
N GLU A 144 14.74 2.59 19.16
CA GLU A 144 15.24 2.69 17.77
C GLU A 144 16.55 1.93 17.48
N GLY A 145 16.67 1.40 16.25
CA GLY A 145 17.93 0.80 15.77
C GLY A 145 18.96 1.84 15.35
N VAL A 146 18.64 2.59 14.29
CA VAL A 146 19.42 3.74 13.82
C VAL A 146 18.48 4.95 13.80
N TYR A 147 18.79 5.96 14.60
CA TYR A 147 17.97 7.16 14.73
C TYR A 147 18.77 8.42 14.40
N ILE A 148 18.28 9.17 13.42
CA ILE A 148 18.84 10.43 12.92
C ILE A 148 17.82 11.55 13.15
N LEU A 149 18.21 12.60 13.86
CA LEU A 149 17.37 13.76 14.17
C LEU A 149 18.13 15.07 13.96
N GLU A 150 17.55 16.02 13.23
CA GLU A 150 18.14 17.33 12.97
C GLU A 150 19.61 17.25 12.50
N ALA A 151 19.91 16.40 11.51
CA ALA A 151 21.28 16.09 11.10
C ALA A 151 21.45 16.04 9.57
N ASP A 152 22.66 16.37 9.11
CA ASP A 152 23.05 16.32 7.70
C ASP A 152 23.92 15.07 7.47
N ILE A 153 23.46 14.14 6.63
CA ILE A 153 24.19 12.91 6.28
C ILE A 153 24.63 12.99 4.81
N GLY A 154 25.93 13.17 4.57
CA GLY A 154 26.53 13.24 3.24
C GLY A 154 26.58 11.90 2.49
N GLY A 155 26.38 10.78 3.19
CA GLY A 155 26.32 9.42 2.64
C GLY A 155 24.97 8.74 2.84
N ASN A 156 25.00 7.41 2.96
CA ASN A 156 23.82 6.57 3.16
C ASN A 156 23.54 6.31 4.64
N VAL A 157 22.29 5.99 4.96
CA VAL A 157 21.91 5.37 6.24
C VAL A 157 21.54 3.92 5.96
N GLU A 158 22.32 2.97 6.45
CA GLU A 158 22.23 1.55 6.02
C GLU A 158 22.17 0.56 7.19
N ASN A 159 21.31 -0.44 7.08
CA ASN A 159 21.37 -1.68 7.84
C ASN A 159 21.67 -2.87 6.92
N SER A 160 22.86 -3.47 7.04
CA SER A 160 23.22 -4.74 6.41
C SER A 160 23.27 -5.92 7.38
N GLY A 161 23.26 -5.62 8.69
CA GLY A 161 23.28 -6.58 9.78
C GLY A 161 21.88 -7.00 10.27
N SER A 162 21.73 -7.12 11.59
CA SER A 162 20.46 -7.47 12.24
C SER A 162 20.08 -6.41 13.26
N ILE A 163 18.84 -5.94 13.21
CA ILE A 163 18.21 -5.05 14.19
C ILE A 163 17.01 -5.78 14.76
N THR A 164 16.96 -5.96 16.07
CA THR A 164 15.83 -6.57 16.78
C THR A 164 15.32 -5.59 17.84
N LEU A 165 14.05 -5.22 17.75
CA LEU A 165 13.37 -4.33 18.68
C LEU A 165 12.26 -5.09 19.40
N TYR A 166 12.17 -4.87 20.71
CA TYR A 166 11.14 -5.46 21.55
C TYR A 166 10.30 -4.38 22.22
N THR A 167 8.98 -4.56 22.24
CA THR A 167 8.13 -3.79 23.16
C THR A 167 8.42 -4.26 24.59
N GLU A 168 9.06 -3.43 25.42
CA GLU A 168 9.32 -3.73 26.83
C GLU A 168 8.79 -2.62 27.73
N GLY A 169 8.00 -2.96 28.75
CA GLY A 169 7.76 -2.11 29.94
C GLY A 169 6.89 -0.86 29.76
N GLU A 170 6.23 -0.44 30.84
CA GLU A 170 5.35 0.74 30.87
C GLU A 170 6.07 2.08 30.57
N ASP A 171 7.40 2.10 30.60
CA ASP A 171 8.22 3.32 30.48
C ASP A 171 8.49 3.77 29.03
N TYR A 172 8.07 2.99 28.03
CA TYR A 172 8.38 3.22 26.60
C TYR A 172 7.18 3.71 25.78
N GLN A 173 6.12 4.17 26.44
CA GLN A 173 4.93 4.72 25.79
C GLN A 173 5.21 6.16 25.35
N GLY A 174 5.47 6.41 24.07
CA GLY A 174 5.42 7.77 23.52
C GLY A 174 6.17 8.03 22.23
N VAL A 175 7.14 7.20 21.83
CA VAL A 175 8.11 7.59 20.77
C VAL A 175 8.11 6.69 19.54
N GLY A 176 7.42 5.53 19.60
CA GLY A 176 7.37 4.53 18.53
C GLY A 176 8.59 3.61 18.43
N LEU A 177 8.50 2.51 17.68
CA LEU A 177 9.60 1.54 17.47
C LEU A 177 10.11 1.59 16.03
N PHE A 178 11.39 1.89 15.81
CA PHE A 178 11.91 2.09 14.46
C PHE A 178 13.23 1.39 14.19
N GLY A 179 13.28 0.55 13.16
CA GLY A 179 14.54 -0.08 12.74
C GLY A 179 15.56 0.96 12.27
N ILE A 180 15.17 1.77 11.29
CA ILE A 180 15.89 2.97 10.86
C ILE A 180 14.89 4.13 10.85
N ARG A 181 15.27 5.26 11.45
CA ARG A 181 14.46 6.49 11.53
C ARG A 181 15.28 7.70 11.12
N GLY A 182 14.86 8.38 10.06
CA GLY A 182 15.28 9.74 9.72
C GLY A 182 14.14 10.71 10.02
N ASP A 183 14.34 11.60 10.98
CA ASP A 183 13.25 12.41 11.55
C ASP A 183 13.36 13.89 11.14
N GLU A 184 12.63 14.76 11.80
CA GLU A 184 12.56 16.20 11.58
C GLU A 184 13.92 16.86 11.32
N TYR A 185 13.93 17.73 10.32
CA TYR A 185 15.06 18.53 9.85
C TYR A 185 16.31 17.71 9.53
N THR A 186 16.11 16.52 8.98
CA THR A 186 17.20 15.64 8.55
C THR A 186 17.35 15.68 7.03
N ASP A 187 18.58 15.90 6.56
CA ASP A 187 18.93 15.87 5.14
C ASP A 187 19.90 14.72 4.85
N ILE A 188 19.51 13.78 3.99
CA ILE A 188 20.31 12.61 3.60
C ILE A 188 20.66 12.71 2.12
N SER A 189 21.92 12.98 1.80
CA SER A 189 22.41 13.07 0.40
C SER A 189 22.49 11.70 -0.30
N GLY A 190 22.50 10.60 0.48
CA GLY A 190 22.47 9.24 -0.04
C GLY A 190 21.09 8.60 0.04
N SER A 191 21.08 7.29 0.25
CA SER A 191 19.87 6.47 0.39
C SER A 191 19.68 5.98 1.84
N VAL A 192 18.45 5.61 2.18
CA VAL A 192 18.13 4.84 3.39
C VAL A 192 17.85 3.38 2.99
N ILE A 193 18.70 2.45 3.43
CA ILE A 193 18.71 1.07 2.91
C ILE A 193 18.67 0.04 4.03
N ASN A 194 17.73 -0.90 3.96
CA ASN A 194 17.82 -2.16 4.67
C ASN A 194 18.18 -3.31 3.73
N SER A 195 19.39 -3.83 3.82
CA SER A 195 19.82 -5.07 3.13
C SER A 195 19.93 -6.28 4.06
N GLY A 196 19.88 -6.04 5.38
CA GLY A 196 19.92 -7.04 6.42
C GLY A 196 18.54 -7.50 6.90
N THR A 197 18.42 -7.76 8.20
CA THR A 197 17.14 -8.11 8.86
C THR A 197 16.77 -7.05 9.89
N ILE A 198 15.54 -6.57 9.83
CA ILE A 198 14.90 -5.76 10.89
C ILE A 198 13.73 -6.57 11.43
N THR A 199 13.68 -6.77 12.74
CA THR A 199 12.58 -7.45 13.43
C THR A 199 12.08 -6.57 14.57
N ILE A 200 10.78 -6.29 14.58
CA ILE A 200 10.09 -5.56 15.63
C ILE A 200 8.94 -6.45 16.08
N ALA A 201 9.00 -6.88 17.34
CA ALA A 201 8.07 -7.87 17.86
C ALA A 201 7.75 -7.60 19.33
N GLU A 202 6.66 -8.18 19.80
CA GLU A 202 6.33 -8.17 21.22
C GLU A 202 7.24 -9.13 21.99
N LYS A 203 7.80 -8.70 23.12
CA LYS A 203 8.64 -9.56 23.95
C LYS A 203 7.84 -10.66 24.64
N ASP A 204 6.70 -10.29 25.21
CA ASP A 204 5.84 -11.15 26.01
C ASP A 204 4.41 -11.12 25.47
N SER A 205 4.05 -12.11 24.65
CA SER A 205 2.72 -12.24 24.02
C SER A 205 1.57 -12.50 25.01
N GLU A 206 1.85 -12.67 26.31
CA GLU A 206 0.82 -12.94 27.33
C GLU A 206 0.17 -11.66 27.88
N GLU A 207 0.86 -10.51 27.78
CA GLU A 207 0.33 -9.20 28.14
C GLU A 207 0.73 -8.19 27.05
N PRO A 208 0.03 -8.16 25.90
CA PRO A 208 0.30 -7.17 24.86
C PRO A 208 0.10 -5.79 25.47
N SER A 209 1.21 -5.12 25.73
CA SER A 209 1.24 -3.68 25.94
C SER A 209 1.08 -3.08 24.56
N GLY A 210 -0.15 -3.12 24.04
CA GLY A 210 -0.45 -2.66 22.70
C GLY A 210 0.20 -1.29 22.49
N ILE A 211 0.93 -1.16 21.40
CA ILE A 211 1.65 0.08 21.12
C ILE A 211 0.58 1.13 20.80
N SER A 212 0.55 2.22 21.56
CA SER A 212 -0.34 3.35 21.26
C SER A 212 0.10 4.14 20.03
N ASP A 213 1.31 3.86 19.55
CA ASP A 213 2.15 4.72 18.72
C ASP A 213 2.56 4.00 17.41
N VAL A 214 3.64 4.45 16.80
CA VAL A 214 4.11 4.00 15.49
C VAL A 214 5.12 2.86 15.63
N ALA A 215 5.10 1.86 14.75
CA ALA A 215 6.18 0.87 14.61
C ALA A 215 6.56 0.69 13.14
N SER A 216 7.85 0.75 12.83
CA SER A 216 8.33 0.61 11.46
C SER A 216 9.72 0.03 11.26
N GLY A 217 9.89 -0.73 10.17
CA GLY A 217 11.20 -1.15 9.72
C GLY A 217 12.07 0.04 9.31
N ILE A 218 11.59 0.86 8.38
CA ILE A 218 12.23 2.10 7.93
C ILE A 218 11.21 3.23 7.97
N PHE A 219 11.53 4.33 8.66
CA PHE A 219 10.71 5.52 8.71
C PHE A 219 11.51 6.77 8.33
N VAL A 220 10.93 7.61 7.47
CA VAL A 220 11.50 8.90 7.07
C VAL A 220 10.41 9.96 7.19
N GLY A 221 10.63 10.96 8.04
CA GLY A 221 9.64 12.00 8.30
C GLY A 221 9.46 12.34 9.78
N PRO A 222 8.69 13.40 10.08
CA PRO A 222 8.31 13.73 11.44
C PRO A 222 7.41 12.65 12.03
N TYR A 223 7.64 12.37 13.31
CA TYR A 223 6.80 11.45 14.08
C TYR A 223 5.43 12.01 14.43
N TYR A 224 5.28 13.33 14.54
CA TYR A 224 3.99 13.90 14.85
C TYR A 224 2.98 13.54 13.75
N GLU A 225 1.81 13.04 14.18
CA GLU A 225 0.61 13.07 13.36
C GLU A 225 0.52 14.48 12.80
N VAL A 226 0.78 14.63 11.50
CA VAL A 226 0.59 15.90 10.82
C VAL A 226 -0.91 16.11 10.87
N TYR A 227 -1.39 16.77 11.94
CA TYR A 227 -2.77 17.17 12.05
C TYR A 227 -3.04 18.04 10.83
N PHE A 228 -3.92 17.54 9.97
CA PHE A 228 -4.25 18.07 8.66
C PHE A 228 -4.58 19.58 8.70
N ASP A 229 -5.00 20.11 9.85
CA ASP A 229 -5.40 21.51 10.08
C ASP A 229 -4.26 22.55 9.89
N LEU A 230 -3.02 22.13 9.62
CA LEU A 230 -1.86 23.04 9.47
C LEU A 230 -1.20 23.03 8.08
N ILE A 231 -1.81 22.39 7.07
CA ILE A 231 -1.22 22.15 5.74
C ILE A 231 -1.04 23.43 4.86
N GLU A 232 -1.37 24.63 5.34
CA GLU A 232 -1.34 25.80 4.44
C GLU A 232 0.04 26.24 3.93
N GLU A 233 1.19 25.91 4.53
CA GLU A 233 2.51 26.35 3.99
C GLU A 233 3.78 25.78 4.70
N GLU A 234 3.71 24.62 5.37
CA GLU A 234 4.85 24.14 6.18
C GLU A 234 5.94 23.43 5.33
N PRO A 235 7.23 23.57 5.71
CA PRO A 235 8.37 23.06 4.94
C PRO A 235 8.43 21.53 4.94
N VAL A 236 9.01 20.97 3.88
CA VAL A 236 9.52 19.59 3.87
C VAL A 236 10.42 19.41 5.09
N PHE A 237 10.07 18.47 5.98
CA PHE A 237 10.79 18.29 7.25
C PHE A 237 12.02 17.42 7.09
N THR A 238 11.97 16.43 6.20
CA THR A 238 13.05 15.47 6.00
C THR A 238 13.24 15.26 4.51
N SER A 239 14.50 15.26 4.05
CA SER A 239 14.81 15.03 2.64
C SER A 239 15.79 13.87 2.45
N VAL A 240 15.55 13.06 1.42
CA VAL A 240 16.44 11.99 0.97
C VAL A 240 16.68 12.15 -0.52
N GLU A 241 17.90 12.47 -0.93
CA GLU A 241 18.25 12.61 -2.36
C GLU A 241 18.25 11.26 -3.09
N GLY A 242 18.51 10.17 -2.38
CA GLY A 242 18.55 8.81 -2.90
C GLY A 242 17.24 8.03 -2.75
N ASP A 243 17.38 6.72 -2.58
CA ASP A 243 16.28 5.77 -2.44
C ASP A 243 15.97 5.49 -0.95
N VAL A 244 14.73 5.15 -0.62
CA VAL A 244 14.34 4.56 0.68
C VAL A 244 13.84 3.14 0.45
N ILE A 245 14.72 2.14 0.60
CA ILE A 245 14.46 0.79 0.11
C ILE A 245 14.80 -0.33 1.10
N ASN A 246 13.99 -1.38 1.03
CA ASN A 246 14.29 -2.69 1.59
C ASN A 246 14.73 -3.63 0.46
N THR A 247 15.90 -4.26 0.63
CA THR A 247 16.36 -5.40 -0.19
C THR A 247 16.56 -6.66 0.64
N GLY A 248 16.33 -6.58 1.95
CA GLY A 248 16.50 -7.66 2.91
C GLY A 248 15.16 -8.12 3.48
N THR A 249 15.08 -8.30 4.79
CA THR A 249 13.85 -8.70 5.48
C THR A 249 13.45 -7.65 6.53
N ILE A 250 12.20 -7.24 6.49
CA ILE A 250 11.55 -6.43 7.52
C ILE A 250 10.39 -7.26 8.09
N ASN A 251 10.40 -7.51 9.40
CA ASN A 251 9.32 -8.17 10.13
C ASN A 251 8.83 -7.24 11.23
N VAL A 252 7.68 -6.60 11.05
CA VAL A 252 7.05 -5.74 12.05
C VAL A 252 5.74 -6.42 12.47
N THR A 253 5.82 -7.26 13.50
CA THR A 253 4.75 -8.19 13.89
C THR A 253 4.10 -7.83 15.23
N VAL A 254 4.10 -6.55 15.58
CA VAL A 254 3.51 -6.05 16.82
C VAL A 254 2.01 -5.89 16.64
N GLU A 255 1.21 -6.36 17.63
CA GLU A 255 -0.22 -6.07 17.65
C GLU A 255 -0.34 -4.60 18.06
N ALA A 256 -0.64 -3.73 17.11
CA ALA A 256 -0.96 -2.36 17.45
C ALA A 256 -2.32 -2.35 18.15
N ASP A 257 -2.39 -1.68 19.31
CA ASP A 257 -3.69 -1.27 19.84
C ASP A 257 -4.39 -0.39 18.79
N ILE A 258 -5.66 -0.09 19.01
CA ILE A 258 -6.58 0.57 18.09
C ILE A 258 -6.00 1.83 17.42
N ARG A 259 -5.00 2.48 18.03
CA ARG A 259 -4.39 3.74 17.58
C ARG A 259 -3.00 3.62 16.96
N GLY A 260 -2.29 2.52 17.20
CA GLY A 260 -0.91 2.42 16.72
C GLY A 260 -0.83 2.22 15.21
N THR A 261 0.15 2.81 14.54
CA THR A 261 0.38 2.61 13.10
C THR A 261 1.57 1.69 12.88
N VAL A 262 1.41 0.62 12.10
CA VAL A 262 2.46 -0.38 11.90
C VAL A 262 2.75 -0.52 10.42
N PHE A 263 4.00 -0.27 10.01
CA PHE A 263 4.34 -0.34 8.60
C PHE A 263 5.75 -0.84 8.32
N GLY A 264 5.93 -1.53 7.19
CA GLY A 264 7.27 -1.99 6.78
C GLY A 264 8.20 -0.82 6.47
N ILE A 265 7.79 0.04 5.52
CA ILE A 265 8.42 1.31 5.19
C ILE A 265 7.37 2.42 5.31
N GLY A 266 7.69 3.52 5.97
CA GLY A 266 6.80 4.69 6.06
C GLY A 266 7.52 5.98 5.73
N ILE A 267 6.89 6.80 4.89
CA ILE A 267 7.32 8.15 4.55
C ILE A 267 6.20 9.09 4.98
N ASN A 268 6.49 10.06 5.85
CA ASN A 268 5.51 11.03 6.34
C ASN A 268 6.11 12.44 6.21
N GLY A 269 5.38 13.43 5.70
CA GLY A 269 5.89 14.81 5.58
C GLY A 269 7.31 14.98 5.01
N ALA A 270 7.75 14.09 4.11
CA ALA A 270 9.13 14.01 3.64
C ALA A 270 9.23 13.96 2.12
N GLU A 271 10.39 14.40 1.60
CA GLU A 271 10.73 14.33 0.18
C GLU A 271 11.77 13.23 -0.06
N VAL A 272 11.45 12.29 -0.95
CA VAL A 272 12.39 11.26 -1.40
C VAL A 272 12.54 11.37 -2.92
N ALA A 273 13.66 11.93 -3.37
CA ALA A 273 13.87 12.15 -4.81
C ALA A 273 13.98 10.85 -5.61
N GLY A 274 14.43 9.76 -4.97
CA GLY A 274 14.53 8.43 -5.56
C GLY A 274 13.27 7.58 -5.37
N ARG A 275 13.50 6.27 -5.25
CA ARG A 275 12.45 5.25 -5.15
C ARG A 275 12.17 4.91 -3.69
N VAL A 276 10.92 4.61 -3.40
CA VAL A 276 10.51 3.98 -2.13
C VAL A 276 10.05 2.56 -2.43
N GLY A 277 10.63 1.54 -1.80
CA GLY A 277 10.26 0.19 -2.24
C GLY A 277 10.86 -1.03 -1.56
N ASN A 278 10.22 -2.15 -1.84
CA ASN A 278 10.68 -3.49 -1.51
C ASN A 278 11.31 -4.12 -2.77
N ILE A 279 12.63 -3.97 -2.91
CA ILE A 279 13.39 -4.20 -4.14
C ILE A 279 14.13 -5.53 -4.09
N GLY A 280 14.06 -6.30 -5.18
CA GLY A 280 14.61 -7.65 -5.26
C GLY A 280 13.61 -8.74 -4.88
N THR A 281 13.63 -9.84 -5.64
CA THR A 281 12.66 -10.94 -5.52
C THR A 281 12.71 -11.70 -4.20
N ASP A 282 13.86 -11.66 -3.52
CA ASP A 282 14.07 -12.29 -2.21
C ASP A 282 13.78 -11.33 -1.05
N SER A 283 13.45 -10.07 -1.35
CA SER A 283 13.16 -9.06 -0.35
C SER A 283 11.76 -9.27 0.24
N VAL A 284 11.64 -9.18 1.56
CA VAL A 284 10.41 -9.48 2.29
C VAL A 284 10.05 -8.36 3.25
N ILE A 285 8.80 -7.92 3.19
CA ILE A 285 8.16 -7.11 4.22
C ILE A 285 7.00 -7.92 4.79
N ASN A 286 7.06 -8.23 6.08
CA ASN A 286 5.93 -8.71 6.85
C ASN A 286 5.53 -7.62 7.83
N SER A 287 4.30 -7.13 7.74
CA SER A 287 3.76 -6.07 8.60
C SER A 287 2.38 -6.48 9.10
N THR A 288 2.00 -6.06 10.32
CA THR A 288 0.63 -6.26 10.77
C THR A 288 -0.35 -5.37 10.04
N ARG A 289 0.00 -4.10 9.74
CA ARG A 289 -0.92 -3.16 9.09
C ARG A 289 -0.58 -2.80 7.64
N THR A 290 0.45 -2.00 7.39
CA THR A 290 0.77 -1.55 6.03
C THR A 290 2.12 -2.07 5.56
N GLY A 291 2.26 -2.44 4.29
CA GLY A 291 3.58 -2.79 3.74
C GLY A 291 4.44 -1.54 3.54
N ILE A 292 3.99 -0.65 2.68
CA ILE A 292 4.61 0.66 2.37
C ILE A 292 3.56 1.75 2.57
N LEU A 293 3.86 2.75 3.40
CA LEU A 293 3.02 3.91 3.68
C LEU A 293 3.66 5.19 3.12
N LEU A 294 2.88 6.00 2.41
CA LEU A 294 3.23 7.37 2.03
C LEU A 294 2.15 8.31 2.57
N ALA A 295 2.50 9.21 3.48
CA ALA A 295 1.55 10.04 4.20
C ALA A 295 1.96 11.51 4.30
N GLY A 296 1.02 12.39 4.68
CA GLY A 296 1.33 13.73 5.16
C GLY A 296 1.99 14.65 4.13
N LEU A 297 1.51 14.64 2.88
CA LEU A 297 2.07 15.43 1.75
C LEU A 297 3.49 15.05 1.38
N SER A 298 3.89 13.83 1.67
CA SER A 298 5.18 13.32 1.22
C SER A 298 5.23 13.24 -0.31
N GLU A 299 6.39 13.57 -0.86
CA GLU A 299 6.66 13.54 -2.31
C GLU A 299 7.76 12.52 -2.60
N VAL A 300 7.49 11.58 -3.50
CA VAL A 300 8.45 10.52 -3.86
C VAL A 300 8.57 10.35 -5.37
N GLY A 301 9.69 9.80 -5.84
CA GLY A 301 9.88 9.42 -7.24
C GLY A 301 8.95 8.29 -7.68
N ASP A 302 9.37 7.04 -7.48
CA ASP A 302 8.58 5.83 -7.75
C ASP A 302 8.25 5.10 -6.43
N ILE A 303 7.15 4.36 -6.40
CA ILE A 303 6.92 3.30 -5.41
C ILE A 303 7.05 1.94 -6.08
N VAL A 304 7.91 1.05 -5.56
CA VAL A 304 8.23 -0.21 -6.23
C VAL A 304 8.14 -1.41 -5.29
N ASN A 305 7.45 -2.47 -5.72
CA ASN A 305 7.51 -3.80 -5.12
C ASN A 305 7.96 -4.84 -6.15
N GLU A 306 9.14 -5.41 -5.94
CA GLU A 306 9.69 -6.55 -6.69
C GLU A 306 9.72 -7.83 -5.83
N GLY A 307 9.66 -7.69 -4.51
CA GLY A 307 9.71 -8.77 -3.53
C GLY A 307 8.34 -9.23 -3.05
N THR A 308 8.27 -9.68 -1.80
CA THR A 308 7.03 -10.08 -1.14
C THR A 308 6.63 -9.09 -0.07
N ILE A 309 5.39 -8.59 -0.12
CA ILE A 309 4.75 -7.81 0.94
C ILE A 309 3.59 -8.66 1.49
N ASN A 310 3.64 -8.96 2.78
CA ASN A 310 2.56 -9.63 3.51
C ASN A 310 2.04 -8.71 4.62
N VAL A 311 0.74 -8.41 4.56
CA VAL A 311 0.00 -7.69 5.58
C VAL A 311 -0.96 -8.66 6.26
N THR A 312 -0.84 -8.83 7.58
CA THR A 312 -1.52 -9.93 8.30
C THR A 312 -2.72 -9.54 9.15
N GLU A 313 -2.93 -8.26 9.44
CA GLU A 313 -4.12 -7.79 10.14
C GLU A 313 -4.98 -6.96 9.21
N ALA A 314 -4.72 -5.66 9.07
CA ALA A 314 -5.62 -4.69 8.45
C ALA A 314 -4.86 -3.64 7.64
N TRP A 315 -5.50 -3.05 6.64
CA TRP A 315 -4.98 -1.98 5.75
C TRP A 315 -4.30 -2.54 4.50
N GLU A 316 -3.43 -1.77 3.87
CA GLU A 316 -3.02 -2.01 2.49
C GLU A 316 -1.59 -2.53 2.36
N GLY A 317 -1.34 -3.25 1.27
CA GLY A 317 0.03 -3.60 0.89
C GLY A 317 0.87 -2.35 0.61
N ILE A 318 0.34 -1.44 -0.20
CA ILE A 318 0.87 -0.11 -0.44
C ILE A 318 -0.26 0.90 -0.20
N TYR A 319 -0.05 1.85 0.71
CA TYR A 319 -1.04 2.88 1.06
C TYR A 319 -0.49 4.28 0.85
N LEU A 320 -1.27 5.14 0.20
CA LEU A 320 -1.00 6.57 0.11
C LEU A 320 -2.14 7.33 0.78
N ASP A 321 -1.83 8.17 1.76
CA ASP A 321 -2.77 9.10 2.39
C ASP A 321 -2.22 10.53 2.28
N PHE A 322 -2.74 11.31 1.33
CA PHE A 322 -2.12 12.57 0.90
C PHE A 322 -0.68 12.41 0.40
N GLY A 323 -0.39 11.34 -0.34
CA GLY A 323 0.91 11.15 -0.98
C GLY A 323 0.99 11.74 -2.38
N ILE A 324 2.17 12.22 -2.77
CA ILE A 324 2.50 12.59 -4.15
C ILE A 324 3.54 11.63 -4.70
N VAL A 325 3.23 10.95 -5.79
CA VAL A 325 4.17 10.11 -6.55
C VAL A 325 4.41 10.76 -7.90
N ASN A 326 5.64 11.21 -8.13
CA ASN A 326 6.05 11.91 -9.34
C ASN A 326 6.08 11.02 -10.58
N ASN A 327 6.25 9.71 -10.39
CA ASN A 327 6.33 8.72 -11.45
C ASN A 327 5.29 7.60 -11.20
N ASP A 328 5.72 6.34 -11.18
CA ASP A 328 4.82 5.17 -11.18
C ASP A 328 4.75 4.49 -9.79
N ILE A 329 3.65 3.77 -9.56
CA ILE A 329 3.56 2.71 -8.56
C ILE A 329 3.65 1.37 -9.29
N ASN A 330 4.72 0.62 -9.08
CA ASN A 330 5.00 -0.62 -9.83
C ASN A 330 5.05 -1.85 -8.90
N ASN A 331 4.08 -2.75 -9.08
CA ASN A 331 4.10 -4.08 -8.47
C ASN A 331 4.48 -5.14 -9.51
N SER A 332 5.68 -5.71 -9.38
CA SER A 332 6.14 -6.89 -10.11
C SER A 332 6.33 -8.12 -9.21
N GLY A 333 6.31 -7.90 -7.89
CA GLY A 333 6.40 -8.93 -6.87
C GLY A 333 5.04 -9.49 -6.44
N VAL A 334 4.94 -9.88 -5.18
CA VAL A 334 3.72 -10.40 -4.55
C VAL A 334 3.27 -9.44 -3.46
N ILE A 335 1.99 -9.05 -3.49
CA ILE A 335 1.31 -8.35 -2.41
C ILE A 335 0.18 -9.25 -1.91
N THR A 336 0.21 -9.57 -0.62
CA THR A 336 -0.90 -10.29 0.05
C THR A 336 -1.36 -9.50 1.25
N THR A 337 -2.64 -9.13 1.27
CA THR A 337 -3.30 -8.56 2.45
C THR A 337 -4.35 -9.54 2.96
N THR A 338 -4.47 -9.64 4.28
CA THR A 338 -5.53 -10.42 4.95
C THR A 338 -6.81 -9.64 5.11
N ARG A 339 -6.72 -8.32 5.32
CA ARG A 339 -7.85 -7.39 5.34
C ARG A 339 -7.38 -6.05 4.77
N GLY A 340 -8.00 -5.60 3.69
CA GLY A 340 -7.71 -4.31 3.06
C GLY A 340 -7.16 -4.45 1.66
N SER A 341 -6.81 -3.33 1.04
CA SER A 341 -6.50 -3.30 -0.40
C SER A 341 -5.08 -3.74 -0.72
N GLY A 342 -4.84 -4.27 -1.92
CA GLY A 342 -3.47 -4.51 -2.38
C GLY A 342 -2.68 -3.20 -2.49
N ILE A 343 -3.25 -2.26 -3.25
CA ILE A 343 -2.78 -0.89 -3.39
C ILE A 343 -3.98 0.04 -3.12
N GLY A 344 -3.87 0.93 -2.13
CA GLY A 344 -4.91 1.90 -1.78
C GLY A 344 -4.38 3.33 -1.81
N LEU A 345 -5.17 4.24 -2.35
CA LEU A 345 -4.87 5.66 -2.41
C LEU A 345 -6.05 6.45 -1.84
N ASP A 346 -5.77 7.36 -0.92
CA ASP A 346 -6.73 8.36 -0.43
C ASP A 346 -6.11 9.75 -0.58
N ARG A 347 -6.86 10.67 -1.23
CA ARG A 347 -6.49 12.08 -1.40
C ARG A 347 -5.08 12.26 -2.00
N SER A 348 -4.69 11.36 -2.88
CA SER A 348 -3.31 11.23 -3.35
C SER A 348 -3.18 11.50 -4.84
N LEU A 349 -2.00 11.94 -5.27
CA LEU A 349 -1.69 12.25 -6.66
C LEU A 349 -0.56 11.34 -7.17
N VAL A 350 -0.85 10.58 -8.22
CA VAL A 350 0.15 9.79 -8.96
C VAL A 350 0.22 10.32 -10.38
N PHE A 351 1.27 11.06 -10.70
CA PHE A 351 1.45 11.65 -12.03
C PHE A 351 1.64 10.57 -13.11
N GLY A 352 2.28 9.46 -12.78
CA GLY A 352 2.45 8.30 -13.66
C GLY A 352 1.30 7.31 -13.58
N SER A 353 1.61 6.02 -13.60
CA SER A 353 0.65 4.92 -13.61
C SER A 353 0.76 4.02 -12.38
N ILE A 354 -0.33 3.32 -12.06
CA ILE A 354 -0.29 2.12 -11.24
C ILE A 354 -0.15 0.92 -12.17
N ILE A 355 0.96 0.18 -12.04
CA ILE A 355 1.32 -0.93 -12.91
C ILE A 355 1.41 -2.21 -12.09
N ASN A 356 0.51 -3.15 -12.33
CA ASN A 356 0.57 -4.51 -11.78
C ASN A 356 1.02 -5.51 -12.85
N SER A 357 2.24 -6.03 -12.70
CA SER A 357 2.79 -7.16 -13.48
C SER A 357 3.02 -8.42 -12.64
N GLY A 358 2.97 -8.29 -11.32
CA GLY A 358 3.07 -9.38 -10.36
C GLY A 358 1.73 -9.95 -9.92
N GLU A 359 1.64 -10.33 -8.65
CA GLU A 359 0.43 -10.86 -8.01
C GLU A 359 -0.05 -9.94 -6.89
N ILE A 360 -1.35 -9.63 -6.91
CA ILE A 360 -2.05 -8.99 -5.81
C ILE A 360 -3.14 -9.95 -5.33
N THR A 361 -3.08 -10.32 -4.06
CA THR A 361 -4.18 -11.00 -3.35
C THR A 361 -4.66 -10.10 -2.24
N ALA A 362 -5.83 -9.48 -2.44
CA ALA A 362 -6.46 -8.62 -1.46
C ALA A 362 -7.65 -9.33 -0.84
N ARG A 363 -7.64 -9.45 0.48
CA ARG A 363 -8.74 -10.06 1.23
C ARG A 363 -9.46 -8.98 2.04
N GLY A 364 -10.73 -9.22 2.30
CA GLY A 364 -11.55 -8.28 3.06
C GLY A 364 -12.69 -9.01 3.73
N GLY A 365 -13.73 -8.25 4.04
CA GLY A 365 -14.99 -8.85 4.44
C GLY A 365 -15.23 -8.90 5.95
N GLU A 366 -14.36 -8.24 6.71
CA GLU A 366 -14.43 -8.17 8.16
C GLU A 366 -14.80 -6.74 8.60
N TRP A 367 -15.83 -6.65 9.44
CA TRP A 367 -16.19 -5.42 10.11
C TRP A 367 -15.06 -5.00 11.06
N ASP A 368 -14.46 -3.84 10.82
CA ASP A 368 -13.61 -3.22 11.80
C ASP A 368 -14.47 -2.59 12.89
N ALA A 369 -14.60 -3.30 14.00
CA ALA A 369 -15.36 -2.84 15.16
C ALA A 369 -14.86 -1.50 15.71
N PHE A 370 -13.63 -1.12 15.40
CA PHE A 370 -13.00 0.08 15.93
C PHE A 370 -13.27 1.31 15.07
N ASN A 371 -13.03 1.20 13.77
CA ASN A 371 -13.31 2.29 12.82
C ASN A 371 -14.80 2.38 12.44
N GLU A 372 -15.63 1.46 12.95
CA GLU A 372 -17.03 1.33 12.59
C GLU A 372 -17.25 1.27 11.06
N TYR A 373 -16.28 0.69 10.34
CA TYR A 373 -16.27 0.58 8.89
C TYR A 373 -15.94 -0.85 8.45
N TYR A 374 -16.38 -1.20 7.25
CA TYR A 374 -16.14 -2.51 6.67
C TYR A 374 -14.85 -2.47 5.85
N ILE A 375 -13.84 -3.27 6.21
CA ILE A 375 -12.60 -3.27 5.43
C ILE A 375 -12.85 -4.07 4.14
N GLU A 376 -12.86 -3.35 3.04
CA GLU A 376 -13.03 -3.88 1.70
C GLU A 376 -11.69 -4.41 1.17
N GLY A 377 -11.72 -5.60 0.57
CA GLY A 377 -10.54 -6.30 0.08
C GLY A 377 -10.29 -6.02 -1.39
N HIS A 378 -10.04 -4.77 -1.76
CA HIS A 378 -9.86 -4.38 -3.17
C HIS A 378 -8.48 -4.73 -3.71
N GLY A 379 -8.38 -5.12 -4.97
CA GLY A 379 -7.06 -5.27 -5.61
C GLY A 379 -6.31 -3.94 -5.68
N ILE A 380 -6.90 -2.97 -6.37
CA ILE A 380 -6.45 -1.58 -6.46
C ILE A 380 -7.64 -0.67 -6.12
N TYR A 381 -7.49 0.17 -5.10
CA TYR A 381 -8.50 1.12 -4.64
C TYR A 381 -7.99 2.56 -4.79
N ILE A 382 -8.74 3.38 -5.53
CA ILE A 382 -8.47 4.80 -5.73
C ILE A 382 -9.62 5.57 -5.11
N GLY A 383 -9.43 6.00 -3.88
CA GLY A 383 -10.43 6.60 -3.03
C GLY A 383 -10.39 8.12 -2.97
N SER A 384 -11.45 8.66 -2.38
CA SER A 384 -11.58 10.04 -1.93
C SER A 384 -11.76 10.06 -0.42
N ALA A 385 -11.33 11.13 0.23
CA ALA A 385 -11.75 11.40 1.60
C ALA A 385 -12.31 12.82 1.76
N GLU A 386 -13.28 12.93 2.65
CA GLU A 386 -13.85 14.20 3.09
C GLU A 386 -12.92 14.85 4.12
N TYR A 387 -12.56 16.11 3.89
CA TYR A 387 -11.80 16.94 4.82
C TYR A 387 -12.37 18.36 4.83
N GLU A 388 -12.72 18.87 6.02
CA GLU A 388 -13.28 20.22 6.20
C GLU A 388 -14.44 20.60 5.25
N ASP A 389 -15.39 19.69 5.03
CA ASP A 389 -16.52 19.85 4.08
C ASP A 389 -16.11 19.90 2.59
N GLU A 390 -14.84 19.63 2.26
CA GLU A 390 -14.34 19.46 0.90
C GLU A 390 -14.01 17.98 0.62
N ILE A 391 -14.37 17.49 -0.57
CA ILE A 391 -14.01 16.13 -1.01
C ILE A 391 -12.76 16.24 -1.87
N TYR A 392 -11.72 15.51 -1.48
CA TYR A 392 -10.49 15.39 -2.24
C TYR A 392 -10.41 13.96 -2.79
N GLY A 393 -10.60 13.82 -4.10
CA GLY A 393 -10.38 12.56 -4.81
C GLY A 393 -8.92 12.33 -5.11
N SER A 394 -8.56 11.07 -5.35
CA SER A 394 -7.22 10.71 -5.84
C SER A 394 -7.16 10.79 -7.37
N GLU A 395 -6.01 11.16 -7.90
CA GLU A 395 -5.76 11.26 -9.35
C GLU A 395 -4.60 10.35 -9.76
N VAL A 396 -4.80 9.53 -10.80
CA VAL A 396 -3.78 8.61 -11.32
C VAL A 396 -3.70 8.69 -12.83
N GLY A 397 -2.51 8.87 -13.40
CA GLY A 397 -2.34 8.93 -14.86
C GLY A 397 -2.93 7.74 -15.63
N ALA A 398 -2.69 6.50 -15.20
CA ALA A 398 -3.40 5.31 -15.73
C ALA A 398 -3.27 4.09 -14.80
N ILE A 399 -4.15 3.09 -14.99
CA ILE A 399 -4.04 1.78 -14.34
C ILE A 399 -3.74 0.69 -15.38
N GLN A 400 -2.69 -0.09 -15.17
CA GLN A 400 -2.26 -1.15 -16.07
C GLN A 400 -2.11 -2.48 -15.33
N ASN A 401 -2.92 -3.48 -15.68
CA ASN A 401 -2.81 -4.84 -15.15
C ASN A 401 -2.37 -5.82 -16.24
N THR A 402 -1.16 -6.33 -16.10
CA THR A 402 -0.62 -7.43 -16.92
C THR A 402 -0.44 -8.73 -16.11
N GLY A 403 -0.45 -8.62 -14.79
CA GLY A 403 -0.32 -9.72 -13.84
C GLY A 403 -1.65 -10.33 -13.39
N ARG A 404 -1.71 -10.73 -12.12
CA ARG A 404 -2.90 -11.32 -11.49
C ARG A 404 -3.39 -10.43 -10.35
N ILE A 405 -4.68 -10.15 -10.32
CA ILE A 405 -5.38 -9.54 -9.19
C ILE A 405 -6.45 -10.51 -8.73
N THR A 406 -6.43 -10.88 -7.45
CA THR A 406 -7.49 -11.62 -6.77
C THR A 406 -7.97 -10.79 -5.58
N ALA A 407 -9.23 -10.38 -5.59
CA ALA A 407 -9.83 -9.50 -4.60
C ALA A 407 -11.10 -10.13 -4.01
N ASP A 408 -11.32 -9.99 -2.70
CA ASP A 408 -12.57 -10.44 -2.07
C ASP A 408 -13.73 -9.48 -2.33
N ASP A 409 -13.46 -8.19 -2.56
CA ASP A 409 -14.44 -7.23 -3.07
C ASP A 409 -14.12 -6.90 -4.53
N ASP A 410 -13.91 -5.64 -4.91
CA ASP A 410 -13.61 -5.28 -6.31
C ASP A 410 -12.15 -5.49 -6.72
N GLY A 411 -11.92 -5.87 -7.98
CA GLY A 411 -10.58 -5.98 -8.53
C GLY A 411 -9.87 -4.63 -8.65
N ILE A 412 -10.50 -3.69 -9.36
CA ILE A 412 -10.10 -2.28 -9.44
C ILE A 412 -11.32 -1.44 -9.08
N HIS A 413 -11.21 -0.57 -8.08
CA HIS A 413 -12.28 0.33 -7.64
C HIS A 413 -11.79 1.79 -7.71
N LEU A 414 -12.49 2.60 -8.51
CA LEU A 414 -12.36 4.06 -8.53
C LEU A 414 -13.53 4.68 -7.76
N GLY A 415 -13.26 5.20 -6.56
CA GLY A 415 -14.23 5.90 -5.71
C GLY A 415 -14.73 7.21 -6.33
N SER A 416 -15.74 7.80 -5.71
CA SER A 416 -16.29 9.11 -6.13
C SER A 416 -15.22 10.20 -6.13
N ASP A 417 -15.38 11.22 -6.98
CA ASP A 417 -14.48 12.38 -7.08
C ASP A 417 -13.02 12.06 -7.47
N SER A 418 -12.67 10.77 -7.64
CA SER A 418 -11.35 10.31 -8.05
C SER A 418 -11.29 10.15 -9.56
N SER A 419 -10.10 10.22 -10.16
CA SER A 419 -9.95 10.10 -11.61
C SER A 419 -8.76 9.28 -12.06
N THR A 420 -8.89 8.71 -13.28
CA THR A 420 -7.75 8.13 -13.98
C THR A 420 -7.76 8.38 -15.48
N GLY A 421 -6.59 8.49 -16.10
CA GLY A 421 -6.45 8.66 -17.55
C GLY A 421 -6.73 7.40 -18.37
N GLY A 422 -7.03 6.25 -17.75
CA GLY A 422 -7.50 5.04 -18.43
C GLY A 422 -7.16 3.75 -17.70
N ILE A 423 -7.80 2.65 -18.10
CA ILE A 423 -7.58 1.32 -17.51
C ILE A 423 -7.22 0.34 -18.62
N THR A 424 -6.09 -0.34 -18.52
CA THR A 424 -5.69 -1.40 -19.46
C THR A 424 -5.50 -2.72 -18.71
N ASN A 425 -6.27 -3.74 -19.06
CA ASN A 425 -6.12 -5.10 -18.54
C ASN A 425 -5.71 -6.07 -19.65
N THR A 426 -4.51 -6.63 -19.54
CA THR A 426 -4.05 -7.78 -20.34
C THR A 426 -3.81 -9.02 -19.47
N GLY A 427 -3.94 -8.87 -18.15
CA GLY A 427 -3.74 -9.93 -17.16
C GLY A 427 -5.05 -10.64 -16.78
N THR A 428 -5.13 -11.11 -15.54
CA THR A 428 -6.37 -11.68 -14.97
C THR A 428 -6.78 -10.92 -13.73
N ILE A 429 -8.04 -10.50 -13.68
CA ILE A 429 -8.69 -9.92 -12.51
C ILE A 429 -9.80 -10.87 -12.07
N THR A 430 -9.78 -11.30 -10.82
CA THR A 430 -10.84 -12.09 -10.19
C THR A 430 -11.29 -11.38 -8.93
N ALA A 431 -12.58 -11.08 -8.84
CA ALA A 431 -13.15 -10.28 -7.77
C ALA A 431 -14.34 -11.02 -7.14
N GLY A 432 -14.63 -10.78 -5.86
CA GLY A 432 -15.88 -11.17 -5.22
C GLY A 432 -17.02 -10.19 -5.53
N GLY A 433 -16.68 -8.91 -5.72
CA GLY A 433 -17.52 -7.86 -6.28
C GLY A 433 -17.35 -7.73 -7.79
N ALA A 434 -17.17 -6.50 -8.28
CA ALA A 434 -16.90 -6.24 -9.69
C ALA A 434 -15.42 -6.45 -10.03
N ALA A 435 -15.11 -6.95 -11.22
CA ALA A 435 -13.71 -6.95 -11.66
C ALA A 435 -13.19 -5.51 -11.81
N ILE A 436 -14.02 -4.61 -12.34
CA ILE A 436 -13.75 -3.17 -12.40
C ILE A 436 -15.00 -2.39 -11.99
N ARG A 437 -14.90 -1.53 -10.98
CA ARG A 437 -15.97 -0.63 -10.52
C ARG A 437 -15.50 0.82 -10.62
N VAL A 438 -16.33 1.67 -11.21
CA VAL A 438 -16.02 3.09 -11.45
C VAL A 438 -17.17 3.95 -10.96
N TYR A 439 -16.91 4.73 -9.91
CA TYR A 439 -17.78 5.80 -9.41
C TYR A 439 -17.22 7.18 -9.75
N GLY A 440 -15.90 7.33 -9.80
CA GLY A 440 -15.23 8.55 -10.27
C GLY A 440 -15.20 8.70 -11.80
N GLY A 441 -14.18 9.40 -12.30
CA GLY A 441 -13.99 9.69 -13.72
C GLY A 441 -12.89 8.88 -14.40
N VAL A 442 -13.17 8.32 -15.57
CA VAL A 442 -12.15 7.77 -16.48
C VAL A 442 -12.05 8.68 -17.70
N GLU A 443 -10.96 9.44 -17.82
CA GLU A 443 -10.77 10.37 -18.95
C GLU A 443 -10.43 9.64 -20.26
N GLY A 444 -9.85 8.44 -20.16
CA GLY A 444 -9.44 7.62 -21.30
C GLY A 444 -10.39 6.48 -21.66
N THR A 445 -9.80 5.39 -22.14
CA THR A 445 -10.54 4.18 -22.57
C THR A 445 -10.25 3.04 -21.59
N LEU A 446 -11.25 2.23 -21.28
CA LEU A 446 -11.07 0.90 -20.69
C LEU A 446 -10.70 -0.08 -21.81
N ARG A 447 -9.47 -0.59 -21.81
CA ARG A 447 -9.01 -1.59 -22.77
C ARG A 447 -8.85 -2.94 -22.09
N ASN A 448 -9.56 -3.95 -22.56
CA ASN A 448 -9.41 -5.32 -22.08
C ASN A 448 -8.98 -6.28 -23.19
N SER A 449 -7.90 -6.99 -22.94
CA SER A 449 -7.46 -8.16 -23.71
C SER A 449 -7.17 -9.37 -22.82
N GLY A 450 -7.47 -9.26 -21.52
CA GLY A 450 -7.26 -10.27 -20.50
C GLY A 450 -8.58 -10.83 -19.98
N ASN A 451 -8.54 -11.45 -18.79
CA ASN A 451 -9.74 -12.00 -18.15
C ASN A 451 -10.27 -11.06 -17.07
N LEU A 452 -11.57 -10.79 -17.10
CA LEU A 452 -12.33 -10.07 -16.07
C LEU A 452 -13.36 -11.03 -15.49
N LEU A 453 -13.09 -11.53 -14.29
CA LEU A 453 -13.94 -12.52 -13.62
C LEU A 453 -14.64 -11.87 -12.43
N GLY A 454 -15.84 -11.35 -12.68
CA GLY A 454 -16.72 -10.78 -11.68
C GLY A 454 -17.26 -11.84 -10.72
N GLY A 455 -17.43 -11.44 -9.47
CA GLY A 455 -18.01 -12.28 -8.43
C GLY A 455 -19.52 -12.11 -8.35
N LEU A 456 -20.15 -12.98 -7.56
CA LEU A 456 -21.58 -12.93 -7.27
C LEU A 456 -21.81 -11.86 -6.20
N ILE A 457 -22.48 -10.77 -6.56
CA ILE A 457 -22.87 -9.77 -5.56
C ILE A 457 -24.20 -10.23 -4.97
N ASP A 458 -24.18 -10.70 -3.72
CA ASP A 458 -25.40 -11.01 -2.95
C ASP A 458 -25.62 -9.93 -1.89
N PRO A 459 -26.52 -8.97 -2.14
CA PRO A 459 -26.94 -8.04 -1.11
C PRO A 459 -28.36 -8.34 -0.62
N GLU A 460 -28.84 -9.61 -0.66
CA GLU A 460 -30.23 -10.06 -0.37
C GLU A 460 -31.13 -10.33 -1.60
N GLY A 461 -30.57 -10.53 -2.81
CA GLY A 461 -31.32 -10.81 -4.04
C GLY A 461 -31.25 -12.27 -4.47
N GLU A 462 -32.39 -12.92 -4.71
CA GLU A 462 -32.49 -14.37 -5.02
C GLU A 462 -31.80 -14.83 -6.33
N ASP A 463 -31.25 -13.92 -7.14
CA ASP A 463 -30.85 -14.21 -8.53
C ASP A 463 -29.35 -14.13 -8.84
N GLY A 464 -28.47 -13.93 -7.84
CA GLY A 464 -27.02 -14.16 -7.97
C GLY A 464 -26.38 -13.55 -9.23
N GLU A 465 -26.56 -12.26 -9.46
CA GLU A 465 -25.94 -11.56 -10.58
C GLU A 465 -24.44 -11.47 -10.38
N ARG A 466 -23.68 -11.71 -11.45
CA ARG A 466 -22.23 -11.46 -11.48
C ARG A 466 -21.97 -10.15 -12.16
N ILE A 467 -21.08 -9.32 -11.62
CA ILE A 467 -20.75 -8.03 -12.24
C ILE A 467 -19.29 -8.04 -12.68
N ALA A 468 -19.03 -7.87 -13.97
CA ALA A 468 -17.66 -7.74 -14.46
C ALA A 468 -17.22 -6.27 -14.48
N ILE A 469 -18.07 -5.37 -14.99
CA ILE A 469 -17.78 -3.94 -15.11
C ILE A 469 -18.99 -3.15 -14.62
N ASP A 470 -18.78 -2.22 -13.69
CA ASP A 470 -19.83 -1.36 -13.13
C ASP A 470 -19.48 0.13 -13.30
N PHE A 471 -20.14 0.80 -14.24
CA PHE A 471 -20.11 2.25 -14.43
C PHE A 471 -21.44 2.91 -14.02
N SER A 472 -22.34 2.17 -13.35
CA SER A 472 -23.71 2.64 -13.09
C SER A 472 -23.81 3.92 -12.26
N ARG A 473 -22.71 4.32 -11.59
CA ARG A 473 -22.56 5.56 -10.82
C ARG A 473 -21.38 6.42 -11.26
N ALA A 474 -20.72 6.10 -12.37
CA ALA A 474 -19.55 6.82 -12.87
C ALA A 474 -19.91 8.28 -13.23
N GLU A 475 -18.94 9.18 -13.04
CA GLU A 475 -19.03 10.58 -13.48
C GLU A 475 -18.68 10.75 -14.96
N SER A 476 -18.09 9.72 -15.58
CA SER A 476 -17.74 9.66 -16.99
C SER A 476 -18.51 8.57 -17.73
N ALA A 477 -18.65 8.74 -19.05
CA ALA A 477 -19.14 7.68 -19.92
C ALA A 477 -18.20 6.46 -19.91
N LEU A 478 -18.78 5.27 -20.00
CA LEU A 478 -18.06 4.05 -20.33
C LEU A 478 -17.56 4.12 -21.76
N ASN A 479 -16.24 4.01 -21.95
CA ASN A 479 -15.62 3.80 -23.26
C ASN A 479 -14.78 2.53 -23.20
N LEU A 480 -15.39 1.39 -23.58
CA LEU A 480 -14.77 0.07 -23.51
C LEU A 480 -14.30 -0.39 -24.88
N VAL A 481 -13.07 -0.93 -24.94
CA VAL A 481 -12.57 -1.69 -26.09
C VAL A 481 -12.13 -3.08 -25.61
N GLN A 482 -12.82 -4.09 -26.10
CA GLN A 482 -12.62 -5.50 -25.77
C GLN A 482 -12.00 -6.22 -26.99
N THR A 483 -10.75 -6.64 -26.88
CA THR A 483 -10.01 -7.25 -28.01
C THR A 483 -9.84 -8.76 -27.91
N ASP A 484 -9.73 -9.31 -26.69
CA ASP A 484 -9.57 -10.76 -26.44
C ASP A 484 -9.87 -11.08 -24.96
N GLY A 485 -9.88 -12.36 -24.61
CA GLY A 485 -10.09 -12.84 -23.25
C GLY A 485 -11.56 -13.06 -22.90
N LEU A 486 -11.80 -13.39 -21.64
CA LEU A 486 -13.13 -13.67 -21.09
C LEU A 486 -13.58 -12.54 -20.16
N ILE A 487 -14.78 -12.00 -20.43
CA ILE A 487 -15.56 -11.21 -19.49
C ILE A 487 -16.63 -12.13 -18.89
N LEU A 488 -16.53 -12.44 -17.60
CA LEU A 488 -17.51 -13.25 -16.87
C LEU A 488 -18.24 -12.37 -15.85
N GLY A 489 -19.49 -12.02 -16.19
CA GLY A 489 -20.34 -11.09 -15.45
C GLY A 489 -20.92 -10.00 -16.35
N ASP A 490 -21.89 -9.28 -15.80
CA ASP A 490 -22.62 -8.20 -16.42
C ASP A 490 -21.75 -6.95 -16.58
N ILE A 491 -22.10 -6.14 -17.58
CA ILE A 491 -21.54 -4.82 -17.81
C ILE A 491 -22.67 -3.80 -17.61
N TYR A 492 -22.49 -2.85 -16.70
CA TYR A 492 -23.40 -1.73 -16.52
C TYR A 492 -22.76 -0.46 -17.04
N GLY A 493 -23.37 0.18 -18.05
CA GLY A 493 -23.05 1.54 -18.45
C GLY A 493 -23.48 2.57 -17.40
N SER A 494 -23.08 3.82 -17.63
CA SER A 494 -23.45 4.98 -16.86
C SER A 494 -24.97 5.21 -16.92
N ARG A 495 -25.63 5.08 -15.76
CA ARG A 495 -27.09 5.13 -15.71
C ARG A 495 -27.59 6.56 -15.93
N TRP A 496 -28.47 6.73 -16.91
CA TRP A 496 -29.38 7.89 -16.98
C TRP A 496 -30.23 7.97 -15.70
N GLY A 497 -29.88 8.85 -14.75
CA GLY A 497 -30.80 9.18 -13.67
C GLY A 497 -30.21 9.50 -12.30
N VAL A 498 -28.90 9.64 -12.12
CA VAL A 498 -28.44 10.42 -10.96
C VAL A 498 -28.99 11.84 -11.12
N PRO A 499 -29.86 12.34 -10.21
CA PRO A 499 -30.55 13.63 -10.39
C PRO A 499 -29.63 14.86 -10.29
N ARG A 500 -28.30 14.68 -10.34
CA ARG A 500 -27.32 15.75 -10.20
C ARG A 500 -27.18 16.49 -11.53
N ILE A 501 -27.94 17.58 -11.64
CA ILE A 501 -27.59 18.82 -12.34
C ILE A 501 -27.24 18.63 -13.83
N ALA A 502 -28.24 18.44 -14.70
CA ALA A 502 -28.25 18.84 -16.12
C ALA A 502 -26.90 18.82 -16.88
N ILE A 503 -26.12 17.76 -16.73
CA ILE A 503 -24.94 17.51 -17.58
C ILE A 503 -25.48 16.89 -18.86
N GLU A 504 -24.92 17.30 -20.00
CA GLU A 504 -25.23 16.73 -21.32
C GLU A 504 -25.23 15.19 -21.24
N PRO A 505 -26.12 14.51 -21.99
CA PRO A 505 -26.15 13.05 -21.97
C PRO A 505 -24.76 12.49 -22.29
N VAL A 506 -24.22 11.73 -21.35
CA VAL A 506 -23.06 10.87 -21.58
C VAL A 506 -23.51 9.71 -22.46
N THR A 507 -22.68 9.35 -23.45
CA THR A 507 -22.95 8.24 -24.37
C THR A 507 -21.92 7.17 -24.09
N ASP A 508 -22.37 6.04 -23.56
CA ASP A 508 -21.55 4.88 -23.34
C ASP A 508 -21.30 4.16 -24.66
N THR A 509 -20.05 3.79 -24.88
CA THR A 509 -19.60 3.11 -26.09
C THR A 509 -18.85 1.85 -25.73
N ILE A 510 -19.18 0.73 -26.38
CA ILE A 510 -18.42 -0.52 -26.31
C ILE A 510 -18.00 -0.94 -27.71
N GLU A 511 -16.71 -1.19 -27.92
CA GLU A 511 -16.18 -1.85 -29.10
C GLU A 511 -15.72 -3.29 -28.76
N PHE A 512 -16.37 -4.28 -29.36
CA PHE A 512 -15.96 -5.69 -29.35
C PHE A 512 -15.17 -6.05 -30.61
N ALA A 513 -13.84 -5.99 -30.50
CA ALA A 513 -12.91 -6.44 -31.53
C ALA A 513 -12.57 -7.94 -31.41
N GLY A 514 -12.87 -8.57 -30.27
CA GLY A 514 -12.74 -10.02 -30.09
C GLY A 514 -13.13 -10.53 -28.71
N GLY A 515 -12.96 -11.83 -28.46
CA GLY A 515 -13.12 -12.45 -27.14
C GLY A 515 -14.52 -13.02 -26.87
N VAL A 516 -14.79 -13.28 -25.59
CA VAL A 516 -16.02 -13.92 -25.11
C VAL A 516 -16.58 -13.16 -23.91
N MET A 517 -17.89 -12.99 -23.88
CA MET A 517 -18.62 -12.48 -22.71
C MET A 517 -19.70 -13.46 -22.26
N GLU A 518 -19.73 -13.75 -20.97
CA GLU A 518 -20.79 -14.46 -20.27
C GLU A 518 -21.44 -13.52 -19.26
N GLY A 519 -22.51 -12.83 -19.67
CA GLY A 519 -23.23 -11.84 -18.87
C GLY A 519 -24.13 -10.96 -19.74
N THR A 520 -24.87 -10.08 -19.10
CA THR A 520 -25.77 -9.11 -19.75
C THR A 520 -25.12 -7.74 -19.83
N ILE A 521 -25.36 -7.02 -20.92
CA ILE A 521 -24.95 -5.63 -21.09
C ILE A 521 -26.15 -4.75 -20.76
N TRP A 522 -25.99 -3.80 -19.84
CA TRP A 522 -27.07 -2.94 -19.35
C TRP A 522 -26.77 -1.47 -19.61
N ASN A 523 -27.72 -0.74 -20.19
CA ASN A 523 -27.70 0.71 -20.38
C ASN A 523 -26.43 1.20 -21.09
N VAL A 524 -26.16 0.69 -22.29
CA VAL A 524 -25.07 1.15 -23.14
C VAL A 524 -25.66 1.61 -24.46
N GLU A 525 -25.37 2.84 -24.88
CA GLU A 525 -26.02 3.43 -26.06
C GLU A 525 -25.43 2.96 -27.40
N ASP A 526 -24.10 2.79 -27.52
CA ASP A 526 -23.45 2.39 -28.78
C ASP A 526 -22.58 1.15 -28.59
N ILE A 527 -22.98 0.03 -29.20
CA ILE A 527 -22.24 -1.23 -29.16
C ILE A 527 -21.78 -1.58 -30.58
N GLN A 528 -20.46 -1.60 -30.79
CA GLN A 528 -19.85 -1.93 -32.08
C GLN A 528 -19.14 -3.27 -32.02
N VAL A 529 -19.48 -4.18 -32.93
CA VAL A 529 -18.77 -5.46 -33.11
C VAL A 529 -17.89 -5.34 -34.36
N THR A 530 -16.58 -5.18 -34.14
CA THR A 530 -15.58 -4.93 -35.20
C THR A 530 -14.77 -6.18 -35.56
N GLY A 531 -14.75 -7.19 -34.70
CA GLY A 531 -14.09 -8.48 -34.94
C GLY A 531 -14.91 -9.69 -34.49
N ASP A 532 -14.24 -10.77 -34.08
CA ASP A 532 -14.88 -12.06 -33.77
C ASP A 532 -15.25 -12.13 -32.28
N PHE A 533 -16.52 -11.85 -31.96
CA PHE A 533 -17.01 -11.77 -30.58
C PHE A 533 -18.13 -12.78 -30.32
N THR A 534 -18.12 -13.40 -29.14
CA THR A 534 -19.19 -14.29 -28.67
C THR A 534 -19.84 -13.74 -27.41
N LEU A 535 -21.16 -13.54 -27.47
CA LEU A 535 -21.98 -13.07 -26.35
C LEU A 535 -22.92 -14.18 -25.88
N PHE A 536 -22.76 -14.57 -24.62
CA PHE A 536 -23.62 -15.52 -23.93
C PHE A 536 -24.65 -14.85 -23.01
N GLY A 537 -25.08 -13.63 -23.28
CA GLY A 537 -26.20 -12.98 -22.58
C GLY A 537 -26.95 -11.99 -23.48
N SER A 538 -27.71 -11.09 -22.87
CA SER A 538 -28.59 -10.12 -23.54
C SER A 538 -27.98 -8.71 -23.56
N VAL A 539 -28.57 -7.83 -24.37
CA VAL A 539 -28.33 -6.38 -24.32
C VAL A 539 -29.63 -5.72 -23.89
N LEU A 540 -29.64 -5.08 -22.73
CA LEU A 540 -30.84 -4.49 -22.12
C LEU A 540 -30.59 -3.02 -21.81
N GLY A 541 -31.64 -2.19 -21.87
CA GLY A 541 -31.52 -0.75 -21.62
C GLY A 541 -32.39 0.08 -22.57
N PHE A 542 -32.25 1.40 -22.56
CA PHE A 542 -33.03 2.25 -23.45
C PHE A 542 -32.21 2.66 -24.66
N ASP A 543 -32.81 2.59 -25.85
CA ASP A 543 -32.28 3.17 -27.09
C ASP A 543 -30.84 2.71 -27.47
N SER A 544 -30.44 1.47 -27.14
CA SER A 544 -29.13 0.98 -27.57
C SER A 544 -29.09 0.75 -29.07
N VAL A 545 -27.94 1.02 -29.70
CA VAL A 545 -27.68 0.69 -31.10
C VAL A 545 -26.55 -0.32 -31.13
N THR A 546 -26.86 -1.55 -31.54
CA THR A 546 -25.84 -2.56 -31.79
C THR A 546 -25.50 -2.61 -33.27
N THR A 547 -24.24 -2.34 -33.61
CA THR A 547 -23.72 -2.36 -34.98
C THR A 547 -22.70 -3.49 -35.17
N VAL A 548 -23.00 -4.47 -36.02
CA VAL A 548 -22.04 -5.48 -36.48
C VAL A 548 -21.42 -5.03 -37.80
N THR A 549 -20.19 -4.54 -37.75
CA THR A 549 -19.49 -3.96 -38.92
C THR A 549 -19.11 -5.02 -39.98
N ASP A 550 -18.70 -4.61 -41.18
CA ASP A 550 -18.32 -5.50 -42.29
C ASP A 550 -17.27 -6.56 -41.93
N SER A 551 -16.36 -6.26 -40.99
CA SER A 551 -15.35 -7.21 -40.50
C SER A 551 -15.78 -7.97 -39.25
N GLY A 552 -16.88 -7.57 -38.62
CA GLY A 552 -17.38 -8.12 -37.37
C GLY A 552 -18.12 -9.45 -37.56
N THR A 553 -18.05 -10.29 -36.55
CA THR A 553 -18.94 -11.44 -36.38
C THR A 553 -19.44 -11.49 -34.95
N LEU A 554 -20.75 -11.34 -34.75
CA LEU A 554 -21.41 -11.53 -33.47
C LEU A 554 -21.94 -12.96 -33.38
N ARG A 555 -21.44 -13.75 -32.42
CA ARG A 555 -21.94 -15.10 -32.10
C ARG A 555 -22.78 -15.09 -30.85
N MET A 556 -23.91 -15.78 -30.89
CA MET A 556 -24.81 -15.95 -29.75
C MET A 556 -25.30 -17.39 -29.65
N THR A 557 -25.73 -17.81 -28.45
CA THR A 557 -26.28 -19.15 -28.21
C THR A 557 -27.60 -19.05 -27.45
N GLY A 558 -28.65 -19.74 -27.92
CA GLY A 558 -29.97 -19.73 -27.29
C GLY A 558 -30.82 -18.50 -27.64
N ASN A 559 -31.92 -18.31 -26.90
CA ASN A 559 -32.82 -17.15 -27.05
C ASN A 559 -32.22 -15.92 -26.35
N ARG A 560 -32.28 -14.75 -26.99
CA ARG A 560 -31.64 -13.51 -26.53
C ARG A 560 -32.50 -12.28 -26.77
N GLU A 561 -32.33 -11.28 -25.92
CA GLU A 561 -33.05 -10.00 -25.96
C GLU A 561 -32.07 -8.87 -26.24
N PHE A 562 -32.47 -7.95 -27.12
CA PHE A 562 -31.76 -6.72 -27.48
C PHE A 562 -32.75 -5.57 -27.37
N ASP A 563 -32.51 -4.69 -26.42
CA ASP A 563 -33.27 -3.45 -26.38
C ASP A 563 -32.67 -2.40 -27.33
N GLY A 564 -33.47 -1.89 -28.26
CA GLY A 564 -33.05 -0.89 -29.24
C GLY A 564 -32.80 -1.47 -30.64
N ASP A 565 -31.97 -0.81 -31.44
CA ASP A 565 -31.78 -1.11 -32.86
C ASP A 565 -30.60 -2.08 -33.07
N LEU A 566 -30.72 -2.92 -34.10
CA LEU A 566 -29.66 -3.84 -34.53
C LEU A 566 -29.32 -3.62 -36.01
N GLU A 567 -28.12 -3.14 -36.30
CA GLU A 567 -27.58 -2.98 -37.64
C GLU A 567 -26.50 -4.03 -37.92
N VAL A 568 -26.67 -4.83 -38.98
CA VAL A 568 -25.73 -5.90 -39.35
C VAL A 568 -25.21 -5.67 -40.76
N SER A 569 -23.91 -5.42 -40.88
CA SER A 569 -23.16 -5.38 -42.14
C SER A 569 -22.20 -6.56 -42.29
N GLY A 570 -21.70 -7.09 -41.17
CA GLY A 570 -20.88 -8.30 -41.11
C GLY A 570 -21.68 -9.59 -40.97
N ALA A 571 -21.28 -10.45 -40.04
CA ALA A 571 -21.94 -11.74 -39.80
C ALA A 571 -22.62 -11.80 -38.41
N LEU A 572 -23.88 -12.23 -38.39
CA LEU A 572 -24.61 -12.62 -37.19
C LEU A 572 -24.76 -14.13 -37.18
N ALA A 573 -24.20 -14.79 -36.16
CA ALA A 573 -24.19 -16.24 -36.00
C ALA A 573 -24.97 -16.68 -34.75
N LEU A 574 -26.12 -17.31 -34.96
CA LEU A 574 -27.01 -17.80 -33.91
C LEU A 574 -26.83 -19.32 -33.74
N THR A 575 -26.49 -19.75 -32.53
CA THR A 575 -26.31 -21.16 -32.18
C THR A 575 -27.54 -21.67 -31.43
N ILE A 576 -28.13 -22.77 -31.93
CA ILE A 576 -29.29 -23.42 -31.31
C ILE A 576 -28.86 -24.70 -30.59
N ASN A 577 -29.43 -24.95 -29.43
CA ASN A 577 -29.16 -26.15 -28.62
C ASN A 577 -30.43 -26.69 -27.98
N ASN A 578 -30.31 -27.78 -27.22
CA ASN A 578 -31.45 -28.44 -26.57
C ASN A 578 -32.17 -27.57 -25.52
N ALA A 579 -31.52 -26.51 -25.03
CA ALA A 579 -32.12 -25.55 -24.11
C ALA A 579 -32.79 -24.37 -24.83
N THR A 580 -32.63 -24.25 -26.15
CA THR A 580 -33.23 -23.19 -26.95
C THR A 580 -34.74 -23.42 -27.08
N ASP A 581 -35.54 -22.48 -26.59
CA ASP A 581 -36.99 -22.51 -26.76
C ASP A 581 -37.35 -22.15 -28.20
N ALA A 582 -37.97 -23.10 -28.89
CA ALA A 582 -38.41 -22.94 -30.27
C ALA A 582 -39.59 -21.97 -30.44
N VAL A 583 -40.31 -21.64 -29.36
CA VAL A 583 -41.45 -20.71 -29.39
C VAL A 583 -41.00 -19.26 -29.25
N THR A 584 -39.89 -19.05 -28.56
CA THR A 584 -39.28 -17.73 -28.38
C THR A 584 -38.34 -17.44 -29.55
N PRO A 585 -38.26 -16.19 -30.05
CA PRO A 585 -37.24 -15.83 -31.04
C PRO A 585 -35.84 -16.19 -30.56
N LEU A 586 -34.95 -16.59 -31.47
CA LEU A 586 -33.53 -16.75 -31.12
C LEU A 586 -32.94 -15.39 -30.72
N MET A 587 -33.41 -14.32 -31.36
CA MET A 587 -33.10 -12.94 -31.02
C MET A 587 -34.38 -12.10 -31.14
N ASP A 588 -34.77 -11.48 -30.02
CA ASP A 588 -35.87 -10.52 -29.92
C ASP A 588 -35.27 -9.13 -29.76
N VAL A 589 -35.46 -8.28 -30.77
CA VAL A 589 -34.92 -6.91 -30.83
C VAL A 589 -36.09 -5.95 -30.65
N SER A 590 -36.07 -5.06 -29.66
CA SER A 590 -37.22 -4.18 -29.44
C SER A 590 -37.33 -3.04 -30.46
N GLY A 591 -36.25 -2.69 -31.16
CA GLY A 591 -36.21 -1.68 -32.22
C GLY A 591 -36.17 -2.26 -33.64
N GLU A 592 -35.54 -1.51 -34.55
CA GLU A 592 -35.38 -1.88 -35.97
C GLU A 592 -34.21 -2.85 -36.17
N ILE A 593 -34.42 -3.88 -36.99
CA ILE A 593 -33.35 -4.76 -37.47
C ILE A 593 -33.01 -4.37 -38.91
N VAL A 594 -31.79 -3.90 -39.13
CA VAL A 594 -31.27 -3.55 -40.46
C VAL A 594 -30.21 -4.56 -40.89
N LEU A 595 -30.51 -5.35 -41.93
CA LEU A 595 -29.54 -6.25 -42.56
C LEU A 595 -28.98 -5.61 -43.85
N ASN A 596 -27.78 -5.04 -43.77
CA ASN A 596 -27.15 -4.32 -44.88
C ASN A 596 -26.70 -5.25 -46.02
N GLU A 597 -26.41 -4.66 -47.19
CA GLU A 597 -25.92 -5.39 -48.37
C GLU A 597 -24.61 -6.11 -48.03
N GLY A 598 -24.62 -7.45 -48.15
CA GLY A 598 -23.44 -8.29 -47.89
C GLY A 598 -23.41 -8.95 -46.51
N SER A 599 -24.33 -8.57 -45.62
CA SER A 599 -24.46 -9.21 -44.31
C SER A 599 -24.78 -10.71 -44.39
N GLN A 600 -24.41 -11.45 -43.34
CA GLN A 600 -24.63 -12.89 -43.24
C GLN A 600 -25.40 -13.24 -41.97
N LEU A 601 -26.51 -13.96 -42.11
CA LEU A 601 -27.19 -14.62 -41.00
C LEU A 601 -26.88 -16.11 -41.04
N LEU A 602 -26.18 -16.60 -40.03
CA LEU A 602 -25.77 -18.00 -39.87
C LEU A 602 -26.56 -18.61 -38.70
N ILE A 603 -27.17 -19.77 -38.92
CA ILE A 603 -27.86 -20.53 -37.86
C ILE A 603 -27.22 -21.91 -37.77
N ASN A 604 -26.60 -22.20 -36.64
CA ASN A 604 -25.82 -23.43 -36.44
C ASN A 604 -26.37 -24.23 -35.26
N PRO A 605 -26.59 -25.55 -35.38
CA PRO A 605 -26.82 -26.38 -34.21
C PRO A 605 -25.53 -26.52 -33.39
N GLU A 606 -25.65 -26.43 -32.07
CA GLU A 606 -24.55 -26.72 -31.15
C GLU A 606 -24.16 -28.20 -31.29
N ALA A 607 -22.88 -28.45 -31.57
CA ALA A 607 -22.38 -29.79 -31.73
C ALA A 607 -22.63 -30.61 -30.45
N ASP A 608 -23.15 -31.82 -30.61
CA ASP A 608 -23.43 -32.77 -29.52
C ASP A 608 -24.48 -32.30 -28.49
N ASN A 609 -25.09 -31.12 -28.67
CA ASN A 609 -26.12 -30.57 -27.79
C ASN A 609 -27.38 -30.09 -28.55
N TYR A 610 -27.66 -30.71 -29.71
CA TYR A 610 -28.88 -30.47 -30.47
C TYR A 610 -29.45 -31.80 -31.00
N ASP A 611 -30.61 -32.20 -30.48
CA ASP A 611 -31.35 -33.37 -30.97
C ASP A 611 -32.41 -32.94 -32.00
N ALA A 612 -32.11 -33.18 -33.28
CA ALA A 612 -33.05 -32.91 -34.35
C ALA A 612 -34.22 -33.90 -34.28
N SER A 613 -35.39 -33.45 -33.81
CA SER A 613 -36.58 -34.29 -33.77
C SER A 613 -37.01 -34.73 -35.18
N LEU A 614 -37.50 -35.97 -35.31
CA LEU A 614 -38.05 -36.48 -36.57
C LEU A 614 -39.29 -35.73 -37.04
N GLU A 615 -40.00 -35.06 -36.12
CA GLU A 615 -41.19 -34.25 -36.42
C GLU A 615 -40.84 -32.86 -36.97
N GLY A 616 -39.55 -32.47 -36.87
CA GLY A 616 -39.06 -31.14 -37.21
C GLY A 616 -39.42 -30.11 -36.13
N ILE A 617 -38.47 -29.24 -35.81
CA ILE A 617 -38.69 -28.10 -34.92
C ILE A 617 -38.50 -26.83 -35.77
N SER A 618 -39.45 -25.92 -35.69
CA SER A 618 -39.36 -24.61 -36.36
C SER A 618 -38.91 -23.58 -35.34
N TYR A 619 -37.88 -22.79 -35.67
CA TYR A 619 -37.39 -21.69 -34.85
C TYR A 619 -37.71 -20.37 -35.53
N LEU A 620 -38.16 -19.39 -34.76
CA LEU A 620 -38.21 -18.00 -35.20
C LEU A 620 -36.81 -17.39 -34.97
N ALA A 621 -36.09 -17.05 -36.04
CA ALA A 621 -34.71 -16.59 -35.90
C ALA A 621 -34.63 -15.18 -35.32
N LEU A 622 -35.33 -14.22 -35.93
CA LEU A 622 -35.30 -12.80 -35.59
C LEU A 622 -36.72 -12.27 -35.41
N GLN A 623 -36.93 -11.40 -34.43
CA GLN A 623 -38.14 -10.61 -34.24
C GLN A 623 -37.73 -9.17 -33.92
N GLY A 624 -38.41 -8.19 -34.52
CA GLY A 624 -38.28 -6.77 -34.14
C GLY A 624 -39.42 -5.90 -34.67
N ASP A 625 -39.40 -4.62 -34.31
CA ASP A 625 -40.46 -3.64 -34.65
C ASP A 625 -40.59 -3.45 -36.16
N SER A 626 -39.45 -3.48 -36.86
CA SER A 626 -39.35 -3.61 -38.31
C SER A 626 -38.10 -4.41 -38.71
N LEU A 627 -38.22 -5.18 -39.79
CA LEU A 627 -37.17 -5.99 -40.42
C LEU A 627 -37.12 -5.71 -41.92
#